data_AF-A0A3M7M8P0-F1
#
_entry.id   AF-A0A3M7M8P0-F1
#
_cell.length_a   1.000
_cell.length_b   1.000
_cell.length_c   1.000
_cell.angle_alpha   90.00
_cell.angle_beta   90.00
_cell.angle_gamma   90.00
#
_symmetry.space_group_name_H-M   'P 1'
#
loop_
_entity.id
_entity.type
_entity.pdbx_description
1 polymer ?
#
loop_
_entity_poly.entity_id
_entity_poly.type
_entity_poly.pdbx_seq_one_letter_code
_entity_poly.pdbx_strand_id
1 'polypeptide(L)'
;MGYLGFGELGTIRNYAKTLYEERAETTRKRRLSSASDPTMTKSTTRKPQTYSKLHKPPTIQSLHERPRNRLQKRRPTSLMHVAPPTAYLFVLEYDPYPQNTQPSTFLGVYSSINTVTADAFRHGAHSFSREGLLDGSEYLSPTGRIKIFSHAVQSVGVSAVLPEDRSSPKQADRPIRLDVPHPQSQRFDSQQDISRPNASDATVFLALHEGPTRAFCIGLFTTKALAWGACLKDKAWLEVSDSLVEEDRGVCSENMPQISARLVGSGRHRWFVKAFNIDGVIR
;
A
#
# COMPACT_ATOMS: atom_id res chain seq x y z
N MET A 1 -12.88 25.20 -51.09
CA MET A 1 -13.90 24.94 -50.04
C MET A 1 -13.66 23.52 -49.54
N GLY A 2 -13.17 23.23 -48.33
CA GLY A 2 -12.87 24.07 -47.17
C GLY A 2 -11.69 23.51 -46.37
N TYR A 3 -10.97 24.42 -45.72
CA TYR A 3 -9.89 24.16 -44.78
C TYR A 3 -10.49 23.75 -43.43
N LEU A 4 -10.11 22.59 -42.88
CA LEU A 4 -10.40 22.24 -41.49
C LEU A 4 -9.18 22.60 -40.65
N GLY A 5 -9.36 23.63 -39.81
CA GLY A 5 -8.34 24.16 -38.92
C GLY A 5 -7.99 23.22 -37.78
N PHE A 6 -6.70 23.13 -37.49
CA PHE A 6 -6.15 22.56 -36.26
C PHE A 6 -6.56 23.46 -35.07
N GLY A 7 -7.54 23.01 -34.29
CA GLY A 7 -7.95 23.62 -33.03
C GLY A 7 -7.35 22.88 -31.82
N GLU A 8 -6.33 23.50 -31.22
CA GLU A 8 -6.03 23.52 -29.78
C GLU A 8 -6.05 22.20 -28.97
N LEU A 9 -4.92 21.48 -29.01
CA LEU A 9 -4.47 20.60 -27.94
C LEU A 9 -3.94 21.44 -26.75
N GLY A 10 -4.81 21.83 -25.82
CA GLY A 10 -4.43 22.74 -24.74
C GLY A 10 -5.22 22.61 -23.43
N THR A 11 -5.77 21.45 -23.08
CA THR A 11 -6.85 21.38 -22.07
C THR A 11 -6.52 20.75 -20.72
N ILE A 12 -5.33 20.18 -20.48
CA ILE A 12 -4.99 19.65 -19.13
C ILE A 12 -4.14 20.64 -18.31
N ARG A 13 -3.22 21.36 -18.95
CA ARG A 13 -2.33 22.32 -18.25
C ARG A 13 -3.04 23.60 -17.81
N ASN A 14 -4.11 23.98 -18.49
CA ASN A 14 -4.90 25.17 -18.16
C ASN A 14 -5.79 24.96 -16.94
N TYR A 15 -6.31 23.74 -16.71
CA TYR A 15 -7.16 23.43 -15.56
C TYR A 15 -6.41 23.52 -14.21
N ALA A 16 -5.16 23.07 -14.18
CA ALA A 16 -4.33 23.18 -12.98
C ALA A 16 -3.95 24.64 -12.66
N LYS A 17 -3.77 25.47 -13.70
CA LYS A 17 -3.47 26.90 -13.55
C LYS A 17 -4.66 27.68 -13.03
N THR A 18 -5.87 27.43 -13.54
CA THR A 18 -7.10 28.10 -13.08
C THR A 18 -7.43 27.78 -11.62
N LEU A 19 -7.29 26.52 -11.19
CA LEU A 19 -7.50 26.14 -9.78
C LEU A 19 -6.49 26.80 -8.83
N TYR A 20 -5.26 27.03 -9.28
CA TYR A 20 -4.24 27.70 -8.48
C TYR A 20 -4.51 29.21 -8.35
N GLU A 21 -4.92 29.85 -9.44
CA GLU A 21 -5.28 31.28 -9.47
C GLU A 21 -6.52 31.57 -8.60
N GLU A 22 -7.56 30.72 -8.67
CA GLU A 22 -8.77 30.84 -7.84
C GLU A 22 -8.45 30.74 -6.33
N ARG A 23 -7.52 29.85 -5.96
CA ARG A 23 -7.09 29.67 -4.56
C ARG A 23 -6.23 30.83 -4.05
N ALA A 24 -5.45 31.45 -4.94
CA ALA A 24 -4.66 32.65 -4.62
C ALA A 24 -5.55 33.89 -4.44
N GLU A 25 -6.63 34.01 -5.21
CA GLU A 25 -7.54 35.15 -5.13
C GLU A 25 -8.40 35.15 -3.85
N THR A 26 -8.87 33.97 -3.43
CA THR A 26 -9.65 33.81 -2.19
C THR A 26 -8.82 34.09 -0.94
N THR A 27 -7.51 33.81 -0.95
CA THR A 27 -6.60 34.16 0.16
C THR A 27 -6.26 35.65 0.19
N ARG A 28 -6.20 36.32 -0.97
CA ARG A 28 -5.95 37.77 -1.06
C ARG A 28 -7.15 38.60 -0.60
N LYS A 29 -8.38 38.19 -0.95
CA LYS A 29 -9.62 38.86 -0.50
C LYS A 29 -9.85 38.79 1.02
N ARG A 30 -9.42 37.72 1.70
CA ARG A 30 -9.52 37.61 3.16
C ARG A 30 -8.60 38.55 3.94
N ARG A 31 -7.55 39.09 3.33
CA ARG A 31 -6.61 39.99 4.01
C ARG A 31 -6.95 41.48 3.87
N LEU A 32 -7.92 41.85 3.03
CA LEU A 32 -8.29 43.25 2.76
C LEU A 32 -9.56 43.72 3.52
N SER A 33 -10.21 42.86 4.32
CA SER A 33 -11.47 43.19 5.03
C SER A 33 -11.27 43.60 6.51
N SER A 34 -10.09 44.05 6.90
CA SER A 34 -9.80 44.48 8.28
C SER A 34 -9.18 45.89 8.27
N ALA A 35 -9.98 46.88 7.88
CA ALA A 35 -9.66 48.28 8.12
C ALA A 35 -10.97 49.06 8.32
N SER A 36 -11.28 49.34 9.57
CA SER A 36 -12.25 50.37 9.95
C SER A 36 -11.64 51.14 11.12
N ASP A 37 -11.07 52.32 10.82
CA ASP A 37 -10.73 53.34 11.81
C ASP A 37 -11.92 54.30 12.00
N PRO A 38 -12.09 54.91 13.19
CA PRO A 38 -13.26 55.72 13.54
C PRO A 38 -13.04 57.21 13.27
N THR A 39 -14.05 57.88 12.72
CA THR A 39 -14.07 59.35 12.56
C THR A 39 -14.95 59.99 13.64
N MET A 40 -14.38 60.92 14.40
CA MET A 40 -15.04 61.73 15.43
C MET A 40 -16.03 62.75 14.83
N THR A 41 -17.19 62.93 15.47
CA THR A 41 -17.87 64.24 15.59
C THR A 41 -18.77 64.37 16.85
N LYS A 42 -18.34 65.26 17.74
CA LYS A 42 -19.04 66.26 18.61
C LYS A 42 -20.46 66.04 19.21
N SER A 43 -20.50 66.29 20.54
CA SER A 43 -21.52 67.02 21.35
C SER A 43 -22.86 66.30 21.62
N THR A 44 -23.50 66.30 22.81
CA THR A 44 -23.64 67.31 23.88
C THR A 44 -24.28 66.69 25.16
N THR A 45 -24.16 67.38 26.30
CA THR A 45 -25.03 67.40 27.52
C THR A 45 -24.81 66.44 28.72
N ARG A 46 -24.22 67.05 29.79
CA ARG A 46 -24.58 67.07 31.23
C ARG A 46 -25.06 65.77 31.93
N LYS A 47 -24.30 65.35 32.97
CA LYS A 47 -24.64 65.42 34.41
C LYS A 47 -23.46 64.94 35.28
N PRO A 48 -23.14 65.58 36.41
CA PRO A 48 -22.13 65.12 37.35
C PRO A 48 -22.79 64.31 38.48
N GLN A 49 -22.29 63.12 38.80
CA GLN A 49 -22.58 62.50 40.09
C GLN A 49 -21.35 61.84 40.72
N THR A 50 -21.30 62.09 42.00
CA THR A 50 -20.21 62.04 42.96
C THR A 50 -20.26 60.76 43.80
N TYR A 51 -19.10 60.41 44.36
CA TYR A 51 -18.87 59.71 45.62
C TYR A 51 -19.20 58.21 45.79
N SER A 52 -18.11 57.48 46.01
CA SER A 52 -17.86 56.48 47.07
C SER A 52 -18.86 55.33 47.28
N LYS A 53 -18.32 54.11 47.19
CA LYS A 53 -18.37 53.14 48.30
C LYS A 53 -17.38 52.00 48.02
N LEU A 54 -16.39 51.88 48.91
CA LEU A 54 -15.59 50.67 49.09
C LEU A 54 -16.56 49.49 49.28
N HIS A 55 -16.66 48.62 48.28
CA HIS A 55 -17.19 47.28 48.47
C HIS A 55 -16.03 46.30 48.39
N LYS A 56 -15.85 45.54 49.48
CA LYS A 56 -14.84 44.50 49.63
C LYS A 56 -14.86 43.55 48.42
N PRO A 57 -13.70 43.05 47.94
CA PRO A 57 -13.70 42.02 46.91
C PRO A 57 -14.39 40.75 47.46
N PRO A 58 -15.10 39.98 46.63
CA PRO A 58 -15.75 38.75 47.08
C PRO A 58 -14.70 37.71 47.52
N THR A 59 -14.92 37.14 48.70
CA THR A 59 -14.16 36.02 49.25
C THR A 59 -14.35 34.80 48.33
N ILE A 60 -13.29 34.41 47.62
CA ILE A 60 -13.29 33.23 46.75
C ILE A 60 -13.37 32.00 47.65
N GLN A 61 -14.54 31.37 47.71
CA GLN A 61 -14.68 30.01 48.26
C GLN A 61 -13.99 29.04 47.30
N SER A 62 -13.15 28.18 47.89
CA SER A 62 -12.35 27.12 47.29
C SER A 62 -13.01 26.44 46.09
N LEU A 63 -12.62 26.86 44.89
CA LEU A 63 -12.96 26.18 43.65
C LEU A 63 -12.10 24.91 43.60
N HIS A 64 -12.77 23.76 43.62
CA HIS A 64 -12.19 22.44 43.76
C HIS A 64 -10.86 22.27 42.99
N GLU A 65 -9.82 21.85 43.70
CA GLU A 65 -8.57 21.39 43.12
C GLU A 65 -8.84 20.09 42.36
N ARG A 66 -9.27 20.21 41.11
CA ARG A 66 -9.30 19.06 40.19
C ARG A 66 -7.86 18.66 39.92
N PRO A 67 -7.47 17.39 40.11
CA PRO A 67 -6.15 16.93 39.70
C PRO A 67 -6.06 17.14 38.19
N ARG A 68 -5.26 18.11 37.78
CA ARG A 68 -5.01 18.42 36.38
C ARG A 68 -4.10 17.31 35.87
N ASN A 69 -4.72 16.19 35.50
CA ASN A 69 -4.06 15.10 34.81
C ASN A 69 -3.65 15.65 33.43
N ARG A 70 -2.52 16.35 33.40
CA ARG A 70 -1.90 16.80 32.16
C ARG A 70 -1.54 15.53 31.44
N LEU A 71 -2.30 15.24 30.37
CA LEU A 71 -1.97 14.23 29.39
C LEU A 71 -0.54 14.53 28.94
N GLN A 72 0.45 13.86 29.54
CA GLN A 72 1.81 13.93 29.07
C GLN A 72 1.74 13.29 27.70
N LYS A 73 1.86 14.12 26.65
CA LYS A 73 2.19 13.64 25.32
C LYS A 73 3.52 12.93 25.48
N ARG A 74 3.48 11.61 25.72
CA ARG A 74 4.60 10.72 25.46
C ARG A 74 4.92 10.99 24.00
N ARG A 75 5.95 11.80 23.77
CA ARG A 75 6.56 11.84 22.45
C ARG A 75 7.00 10.39 22.23
N PRO A 76 6.46 9.67 21.24
CA PRO A 76 7.06 8.41 20.88
C PRO A 76 8.52 8.73 20.63
N THR A 77 9.40 8.06 21.36
CA THR A 77 10.83 8.14 21.10
C THR A 77 10.96 7.82 19.63
N SER A 78 11.22 8.85 18.82
CA SER A 78 11.54 8.66 17.41
C SER A 78 12.88 7.97 17.43
N LEU A 79 12.82 6.64 17.55
CA LEU A 79 13.78 5.78 16.91
C LEU A 79 13.77 6.29 15.47
N MET A 80 14.83 7.01 15.10
CA MET A 80 15.21 7.17 13.72
C MET A 80 15.33 5.74 13.20
N HIS A 81 14.22 5.18 12.71
CA HIS A 81 14.20 3.95 11.97
C HIS A 81 15.01 4.25 10.72
N VAL A 82 16.31 4.00 10.80
CA VAL A 82 17.11 3.72 9.62
C VAL A 82 16.36 2.56 8.97
N ALA A 83 15.63 2.85 7.90
CA ALA A 83 14.96 1.83 7.14
C ALA A 83 16.04 0.81 6.78
N PRO A 84 15.89 -0.48 7.16
CA PRO A 84 16.87 -1.47 6.77
C PRO A 84 17.00 -1.42 5.24
N PRO A 85 18.21 -1.56 4.69
CA PRO A 85 18.40 -1.56 3.25
C PRO A 85 17.46 -2.61 2.63
N THR A 86 16.66 -2.19 1.66
CA THR A 86 15.77 -3.09 0.92
C THR A 86 16.64 -4.08 0.17
N ALA A 87 16.64 -5.34 0.61
CA ALA A 87 17.28 -6.41 -0.11
C ALA A 87 16.57 -6.60 -1.46
N TYR A 88 17.32 -6.68 -2.54
CA TYR A 88 16.80 -7.04 -3.85
C TYR A 88 17.06 -8.52 -4.09
N LEU A 89 16.04 -9.24 -4.56
CA LEU A 89 16.14 -10.63 -4.99
C LEU A 89 15.70 -10.73 -6.44
N PHE A 90 16.15 -11.78 -7.11
CA PHE A 90 15.86 -12.03 -8.52
C PHE A 90 14.77 -13.10 -8.63
N VAL A 91 13.70 -12.81 -9.37
CA VAL A 91 12.59 -13.73 -9.64
C VAL A 91 12.75 -14.25 -11.06
N LEU A 92 12.69 -15.58 -11.22
CA LEU A 92 12.71 -16.25 -12.51
C LEU A 92 11.30 -16.60 -12.96
N GLU A 93 10.89 -16.09 -14.12
CA GLU A 93 9.56 -16.29 -14.70
C GLU A 93 9.67 -16.96 -16.07
N TYR A 94 8.81 -17.93 -16.33
CA TYR A 94 8.65 -18.56 -17.64
C TYR A 94 7.35 -18.12 -18.31
N ASP A 95 7.45 -17.60 -19.52
CA ASP A 95 6.35 -17.12 -20.34
C ASP A 95 6.20 -18.04 -21.58
N PRO A 96 5.16 -18.88 -21.65
CA PRO A 96 5.03 -19.90 -22.68
C PRO A 96 4.78 -19.32 -24.08
N TYR A 97 5.23 -20.06 -25.10
CA TYR A 97 4.92 -19.80 -26.51
C TYR A 97 3.81 -20.75 -27.01
N PRO A 98 2.82 -20.27 -27.80
CA PRO A 98 2.62 -18.87 -28.21
C PRO A 98 2.22 -17.95 -27.06
N GLN A 99 2.67 -16.70 -27.12
CA GLN A 99 2.43 -15.73 -26.05
C GLN A 99 0.94 -15.44 -25.84
N ASN A 100 0.57 -15.18 -24.59
CA ASN A 100 -0.81 -14.88 -24.16
C ASN A 100 -1.81 -16.03 -24.35
N THR A 101 -1.34 -17.27 -24.56
CA THR A 101 -2.22 -18.45 -24.60
C THR A 101 -2.43 -19.05 -23.22
N GLN A 102 -1.42 -18.95 -22.36
CA GLN A 102 -1.44 -19.43 -20.98
C GLN A 102 -0.71 -18.41 -20.09
N PRO A 103 -1.10 -18.30 -18.81
CA PRO A 103 -0.39 -17.44 -17.87
C PRO A 103 1.05 -17.91 -17.64
N SER A 104 1.93 -16.96 -17.32
CA SER A 104 3.32 -17.25 -17.02
C SER A 104 3.46 -17.99 -15.68
N THR A 105 4.57 -18.70 -15.53
CA THR A 105 4.88 -19.51 -14.36
C THR A 105 6.13 -18.99 -13.65
N PHE A 106 6.04 -18.78 -12.35
CA PHE A 106 7.17 -18.38 -11.51
C PHE A 106 7.97 -19.61 -11.08
N LEU A 107 9.20 -19.69 -11.57
CA LEU A 107 10.10 -20.82 -11.41
C LEU A 107 10.82 -20.73 -10.05
N GLY A 108 11.41 -19.59 -9.70
CA GLY A 108 12.18 -19.48 -8.47
C GLY A 108 12.51 -18.06 -8.04
N VAL A 109 13.11 -17.93 -6.86
CA VAL A 109 13.62 -16.68 -6.30
C VAL A 109 15.06 -16.88 -5.84
N TYR A 110 15.96 -15.97 -6.21
CA TYR A 110 17.39 -16.13 -6.07
C TYR A 110 18.06 -14.90 -5.46
N SER A 111 19.16 -15.11 -4.76
CA SER A 111 19.90 -14.05 -4.08
C SER A 111 20.78 -13.20 -5.02
N SER A 112 21.21 -13.78 -6.15
CA SER A 112 22.18 -13.14 -7.05
C SER A 112 21.81 -13.33 -8.52
N ILE A 113 22.33 -12.43 -9.37
CA ILE A 113 22.18 -12.56 -10.82
C ILE A 113 22.85 -13.84 -11.36
N ASN A 114 23.96 -14.27 -10.76
CA ASN A 114 24.68 -15.46 -11.21
C ASN A 114 23.89 -16.74 -10.93
N THR A 115 23.25 -16.83 -9.75
CA THR A 115 22.45 -18.00 -9.37
C THR A 115 21.19 -18.11 -10.21
N VAL A 116 20.46 -17.02 -10.42
CA VAL A 116 19.27 -17.03 -11.28
C VAL A 116 19.61 -17.34 -12.74
N THR A 117 20.72 -16.81 -13.28
CA THR A 117 21.14 -17.10 -14.65
C THR A 117 21.56 -18.56 -14.82
N ALA A 118 22.26 -19.12 -13.83
CA ALA A 118 22.60 -20.54 -13.83
C ALA A 118 21.35 -21.42 -13.85
N ASP A 119 20.31 -21.05 -13.09
CA ASP A 119 19.05 -21.80 -13.05
C ASP A 119 18.20 -21.58 -14.31
N ALA A 120 18.23 -20.39 -14.91
CA ALA A 120 17.62 -20.12 -16.21
C ALA A 120 18.12 -21.10 -17.28
N PHE A 121 19.44 -21.38 -17.31
CA PHE A 121 20.00 -22.39 -18.22
C PHE A 121 19.50 -23.80 -17.91
N ARG A 122 19.32 -24.16 -16.64
CA ARG A 122 18.72 -25.46 -16.26
C ARG A 122 17.26 -25.58 -16.72
N HIS A 123 16.55 -24.46 -16.79
CA HIS A 123 15.21 -24.37 -17.35
C HIS A 123 15.15 -24.25 -18.88
N GLY A 124 16.28 -24.41 -19.57
CA GLY A 124 16.33 -24.44 -21.04
C GLY A 124 16.48 -23.07 -21.70
N ALA A 125 16.95 -22.06 -20.97
CA ALA A 125 17.44 -20.83 -21.60
C ALA A 125 18.59 -21.16 -22.55
N HIS A 126 18.53 -20.67 -23.77
CA HIS A 126 19.54 -20.96 -24.80
C HIS A 126 20.21 -19.68 -25.33
N SER A 127 19.42 -18.68 -25.71
CA SER A 127 19.92 -17.44 -26.31
C SER A 127 19.18 -16.23 -25.74
N PHE A 128 19.79 -15.06 -25.75
CA PHE A 128 19.09 -13.83 -25.37
C PHE A 128 17.97 -13.51 -26.36
N SER A 129 16.90 -12.90 -25.87
CA SER A 129 15.95 -12.20 -26.74
C SER A 129 16.56 -10.87 -27.22
N ARG A 130 15.84 -10.13 -28.07
CA ARG A 130 16.28 -8.81 -28.50
C ARG A 130 16.42 -7.86 -27.31
N GLU A 131 15.48 -7.94 -26.39
CA GLU A 131 15.43 -7.16 -25.16
C GLU A 131 16.55 -7.62 -24.21
N GLY A 132 16.65 -8.93 -23.98
CA GLY A 132 17.66 -9.49 -23.07
C GLY A 132 19.10 -9.34 -23.54
N LEU A 133 19.35 -9.09 -24.83
CA LEU A 133 20.70 -8.81 -25.32
C LEU A 133 21.28 -7.50 -24.72
N LEU A 134 20.41 -6.59 -24.28
CA LEU A 134 20.82 -5.30 -23.73
C LEU A 134 21.11 -5.36 -22.23
N ASP A 135 20.31 -6.10 -21.47
CA ASP A 135 20.32 -6.06 -20.01
C ASP A 135 20.46 -7.43 -19.32
N GLY A 136 20.45 -8.52 -20.10
CA GLY A 136 20.50 -9.89 -19.59
C GLY A 136 19.22 -10.35 -18.89
N SER A 137 18.11 -9.62 -19.03
CA SER A 137 16.86 -9.90 -18.32
C SER A 137 15.98 -10.96 -18.98
N GLU A 138 16.21 -11.28 -20.25
CA GLU A 138 15.33 -12.20 -20.99
C GLU A 138 16.10 -13.16 -21.91
N TYR A 139 15.71 -14.43 -21.82
CA TYR A 139 16.22 -15.53 -22.62
C TYR A 139 15.09 -16.18 -23.40
N LEU A 140 15.45 -16.75 -24.54
CA LEU A 140 14.61 -17.60 -25.36
C LEU A 140 14.87 -19.07 -25.00
N SER A 141 13.78 -19.83 -24.97
CA SER A 141 13.76 -21.29 -24.85
C SER A 141 12.96 -21.87 -26.03
N PRO A 142 13.08 -23.16 -26.36
CA PRO A 142 12.32 -23.77 -27.45
C PRO A 142 10.80 -23.66 -27.30
N THR A 143 10.31 -23.53 -26.06
CA THR A 143 8.88 -23.55 -25.72
C THR A 143 8.35 -22.20 -25.25
N GLY A 144 9.17 -21.16 -25.15
CA GLY A 144 8.79 -19.90 -24.53
C GLY A 144 9.95 -18.94 -24.26
N ARG A 145 9.73 -18.01 -23.34
CA ARG A 145 10.74 -17.07 -22.84
C ARG A 145 10.97 -17.28 -21.36
N ILE A 146 12.19 -17.01 -20.92
CA ILE A 146 12.59 -17.03 -19.52
C ILE A 146 13.04 -15.62 -19.15
N LYS A 147 12.39 -15.00 -18.17
CA LYS A 147 12.60 -13.62 -17.75
C LYS A 147 13.15 -13.58 -16.32
N ILE A 148 14.03 -12.62 -16.07
CA ILE A 148 14.67 -12.38 -14.78
C ILE A 148 14.28 -10.98 -14.32
N PHE A 149 13.59 -10.89 -13.18
CA PHE A 149 13.14 -9.62 -12.61
C PHE A 149 13.80 -9.37 -11.26
N SER A 150 14.29 -8.15 -11.05
CA SER A 150 14.77 -7.71 -9.74
C SER A 150 13.62 -7.12 -8.93
N HIS A 151 13.34 -7.69 -7.76
CA HIS A 151 12.30 -7.23 -6.85
C HIS A 151 12.88 -6.85 -5.50
N ALA A 152 12.50 -5.67 -5.00
CA ALA A 152 12.76 -5.29 -3.62
C ALA A 152 11.88 -6.11 -2.67
N VAL A 153 12.50 -6.73 -1.67
CA VAL A 153 11.80 -7.47 -0.62
C VAL A 153 11.13 -6.51 0.34
N GLN A 154 9.82 -6.65 0.49
CA GLN A 154 9.00 -5.82 1.36
C GLN A 154 8.82 -6.49 2.72
N SER A 155 9.30 -5.81 3.76
CA SER A 155 9.15 -6.24 5.17
C SER A 155 8.10 -5.43 5.93
N VAL A 156 7.52 -4.42 5.31
CA VAL A 156 6.53 -3.51 5.90
C VAL A 156 5.37 -3.34 4.92
N GLY A 157 4.14 -3.40 5.42
CA GLY A 157 2.95 -3.25 4.60
C GLY A 157 1.66 -3.58 5.36
N VAL A 158 0.55 -3.60 4.64
CA VAL A 158 -0.75 -4.03 5.19
C VAL A 158 -0.70 -5.54 5.35
N SER A 159 -0.77 -6.01 6.59
CA SER A 159 -0.90 -7.43 6.92
C SER A 159 -2.37 -7.82 6.94
N ALA A 160 -2.73 -8.95 6.34
CA ALA A 160 -4.08 -9.48 6.34
C ALA A 160 -4.19 -10.75 7.20
N VAL A 161 -5.35 -10.93 7.82
CA VAL A 161 -5.68 -12.17 8.54
C VAL A 161 -5.67 -13.32 7.54
N LEU A 162 -4.86 -14.33 7.84
CA LEU A 162 -4.79 -15.53 7.02
C LEU A 162 -6.05 -16.36 7.21
N PRO A 163 -6.58 -17.00 6.15
CA PRO A 163 -7.62 -18.01 6.32
C PRO A 163 -7.09 -19.08 7.27
N GLU A 164 -7.67 -19.20 8.46
CA GLU A 164 -7.27 -20.25 9.41
C GLU A 164 -7.66 -21.61 8.83
N ASP A 165 -6.76 -22.58 8.91
CA ASP A 165 -7.13 -23.98 8.83
C ASP A 165 -8.22 -24.24 9.87
N ARG A 166 -9.30 -24.91 9.48
CA ARG A 166 -10.50 -25.16 10.29
C ARG A 166 -10.25 -26.03 11.54
N SER A 167 -9.02 -26.14 12.02
CA SER A 167 -8.55 -26.94 13.14
C SER A 167 -8.40 -26.15 14.45
N SER A 168 -8.55 -24.82 14.47
CA SER A 168 -8.74 -24.07 15.71
C SER A 168 -10.21 -24.18 16.17
N PRO A 169 -10.51 -24.49 17.45
CA PRO A 169 -11.88 -24.58 17.90
C PRO A 169 -12.51 -23.19 17.78
N LYS A 170 -13.55 -23.08 16.95
CA LYS A 170 -14.43 -21.93 16.85
C LYS A 170 -14.69 -21.42 18.28
N GLN A 171 -14.18 -20.24 18.60
CA GLN A 171 -14.69 -19.50 19.75
C GLN A 171 -16.11 -19.09 19.35
N ALA A 172 -17.05 -19.98 19.65
CA ALA A 172 -18.44 -19.77 19.38
C ALA A 172 -18.88 -18.51 20.13
N ASP A 173 -19.64 -17.69 19.41
CA ASP A 173 -20.57 -16.72 19.98
C ASP A 173 -20.03 -15.30 20.26
N ARG A 174 -19.58 -14.61 19.21
CA ARG A 174 -19.82 -13.16 19.03
C ARG A 174 -19.55 -12.69 17.60
N PRO A 175 -20.49 -11.98 16.94
CA PRO A 175 -20.19 -11.28 15.68
C PRO A 175 -19.28 -10.09 15.97
N ILE A 176 -17.98 -10.22 15.68
CA ILE A 176 -17.02 -9.12 15.78
C ILE A 176 -17.26 -8.19 14.59
N ARG A 177 -17.72 -6.97 14.87
CA ARG A 177 -17.81 -5.88 13.89
C ARG A 177 -16.42 -5.33 13.62
N LEU A 178 -15.95 -5.46 12.37
CA LEU A 178 -14.60 -5.02 11.92
C LEU A 178 -14.44 -3.48 11.91
N ASP A 179 -15.55 -2.76 12.06
CA ASP A 179 -15.71 -1.32 12.05
C ASP A 179 -15.45 -0.64 13.42
N VAL A 180 -15.20 -1.43 14.48
CA VAL A 180 -14.86 -0.92 15.82
C VAL A 180 -13.48 -1.46 16.24
N PRO A 181 -12.47 -0.60 16.53
CA PRO A 181 -11.19 -1.05 17.05
C PRO A 181 -11.40 -1.65 18.45
N HIS A 182 -11.21 -2.97 18.58
CA HIS A 182 -11.33 -3.67 19.84
C HIS A 182 -10.00 -3.63 20.61
N PRO A 183 -10.00 -3.36 21.92
CA PRO A 183 -8.77 -3.18 22.72
C PRO A 183 -7.91 -4.45 22.85
N GLN A 184 -8.41 -5.62 22.44
CA GLN A 184 -7.68 -6.89 22.45
C GLN A 184 -7.07 -7.26 21.09
N SER A 185 -7.33 -6.49 20.02
CA SER A 185 -6.73 -6.71 18.69
C SER A 185 -5.49 -5.85 18.43
N GLN A 186 -4.91 -5.22 19.47
CA GLN A 186 -3.54 -4.71 19.39
C GLN A 186 -2.54 -5.86 19.40
N ARG A 187 -2.61 -6.75 18.41
CA ARG A 187 -1.39 -7.30 17.85
C ARG A 187 -0.78 -6.23 16.97
N PHE A 188 -0.14 -5.27 17.62
CA PHE A 188 1.05 -4.67 17.04
C PHE A 188 2.04 -5.83 16.91
N ASP A 189 1.91 -6.63 15.85
CA ASP A 189 2.94 -7.57 15.40
C ASP A 189 4.10 -6.75 14.78
N SER A 190 4.60 -5.80 15.57
CA SER A 190 5.96 -5.27 15.52
C SER A 190 6.89 -6.19 16.30
N GLN A 191 6.55 -7.48 16.44
CA GLN A 191 7.57 -8.50 16.57
C GLN A 191 8.26 -8.59 15.20
N GLN A 192 9.15 -7.63 14.98
CA GLN A 192 10.33 -7.89 14.19
C GLN A 192 11.01 -9.08 14.88
N ASP A 193 10.78 -10.29 14.37
CA ASP A 193 11.70 -11.37 14.61
C ASP A 193 13.00 -10.98 13.91
N ILE A 194 13.86 -10.27 14.65
CA ILE A 194 15.22 -9.87 14.25
C ILE A 194 16.17 -11.09 14.41
N SER A 195 15.64 -12.30 14.59
CA SER A 195 16.41 -13.49 14.28
C SER A 195 16.68 -13.48 12.78
N ARG A 196 17.82 -12.90 12.38
CA ARG A 196 18.38 -13.02 11.04
C ARG A 196 18.27 -14.49 10.67
N PRO A 197 17.39 -14.88 9.72
CA PRO A 197 17.38 -16.26 9.28
C PRO A 197 18.79 -16.55 8.76
N ASN A 198 19.37 -17.67 9.18
CA ASN A 198 20.62 -18.15 8.60
C ASN A 198 20.48 -18.06 7.09
N ALA A 199 21.45 -17.41 6.43
CA ALA A 199 21.33 -16.91 5.06
C ALA A 199 21.13 -17.98 3.96
N SER A 200 20.93 -19.25 4.34
CA SER A 200 20.73 -20.40 3.45
C SER A 200 19.31 -20.97 3.44
N ASP A 201 18.43 -20.61 4.38
CA ASP A 201 17.04 -21.13 4.46
C ASP A 201 16.01 -20.00 4.65
N ALA A 202 16.24 -18.85 4.03
CA ALA A 202 15.27 -17.76 4.07
C ALA A 202 14.13 -18.04 3.06
N THR A 203 12.98 -18.46 3.56
CA THR A 203 11.74 -18.53 2.77
C THR A 203 11.17 -17.13 2.55
N VAL A 204 10.78 -16.83 1.33
CA VAL A 204 10.12 -15.60 0.92
C VAL A 204 8.76 -15.90 0.29
N PHE A 205 7.86 -14.93 0.34
CA PHE A 205 6.48 -15.09 -0.10
C PHE A 205 6.22 -14.17 -1.29
N LEU A 206 5.88 -14.77 -2.43
CA LEU A 206 5.55 -14.08 -3.66
C LEU A 206 4.03 -13.86 -3.70
N ALA A 207 3.59 -12.62 -3.83
CA ALA A 207 2.18 -12.29 -4.07
C ALA A 207 1.93 -12.26 -5.58
N LEU A 208 0.99 -13.06 -6.05
CA LEU A 208 0.77 -13.28 -7.48
C LEU A 208 -0.66 -12.91 -7.87
N HIS A 209 -0.80 -12.34 -9.07
CA HIS A 209 -2.06 -12.21 -9.79
C HIS A 209 -1.96 -12.97 -11.10
N GLU A 210 -2.91 -13.86 -11.33
CA GLU A 210 -3.05 -14.64 -12.54
C GLU A 210 -4.40 -14.34 -13.18
N GLY A 211 -4.37 -13.86 -14.42
CA GLY A 211 -5.53 -13.75 -15.29
C GLY A 211 -5.57 -14.90 -16.32
N PRO A 212 -6.50 -14.85 -17.27
CA PRO A 212 -6.69 -15.94 -18.22
C PRO A 212 -5.50 -16.17 -19.16
N THR A 213 -4.75 -15.12 -19.49
CA THR A 213 -3.69 -15.15 -20.49
C THR A 213 -2.33 -14.73 -19.95
N ARG A 214 -2.26 -14.23 -18.72
CA ARG A 214 -1.06 -13.64 -18.13
C ARG A 214 -1.04 -13.83 -16.63
N ALA A 215 0.15 -13.95 -16.06
CA ALA A 215 0.37 -13.77 -14.63
C ALA A 215 1.42 -12.68 -14.42
N PHE A 216 1.40 -12.03 -13.27
CA PHE A 216 2.46 -11.13 -12.86
C PHE A 216 2.67 -11.17 -11.34
N CYS A 217 3.89 -10.80 -10.95
CA CYS A 217 4.28 -10.67 -9.56
C CYS A 217 3.85 -9.31 -9.02
N ILE A 218 2.95 -9.30 -8.04
CA ILE A 218 2.55 -8.08 -7.31
C ILE A 218 3.72 -7.60 -6.44
N GLY A 219 4.45 -8.52 -5.82
CA GLY A 219 5.61 -8.22 -5.03
C GLY A 219 6.17 -9.41 -4.26
N LEU A 220 7.29 -9.18 -3.60
CA LEU A 220 8.05 -10.16 -2.83
C LEU A 220 8.11 -9.71 -1.37
N PHE A 221 7.75 -10.60 -0.44
CA PHE A 221 7.51 -10.26 0.96
C PHE A 221 8.23 -11.20 1.92
N THR A 222 8.58 -10.68 3.09
CA THR A 222 9.21 -11.49 4.16
C THR A 222 8.22 -12.37 4.90
N THR A 223 6.92 -12.06 4.88
CA THR A 223 5.90 -12.84 5.59
C THR A 223 4.68 -13.13 4.71
N LYS A 224 4.07 -14.31 4.94
CA LYS A 224 2.85 -14.78 4.28
C LYS A 224 1.69 -13.78 4.43
N ALA A 225 1.55 -13.16 5.60
CA ALA A 225 0.45 -12.24 5.90
C ALA A 225 0.58 -10.90 5.15
N LEU A 226 1.81 -10.41 4.94
CA LEU A 226 2.08 -9.24 4.10
C LEU A 226 1.80 -9.53 2.62
N ALA A 227 2.30 -10.66 2.11
CA ALA A 227 2.01 -11.07 0.73
C ALA A 227 0.51 -11.21 0.49
N TRP A 228 -0.20 -11.81 1.45
CA TRP A 228 -1.65 -11.94 1.36
C TRP A 228 -2.38 -10.60 1.38
N GLY A 229 -1.95 -9.67 2.25
CA GLY A 229 -2.48 -8.31 2.27
C GLY A 229 -2.28 -7.58 0.93
N ALA A 230 -1.14 -7.80 0.26
CA ALA A 230 -0.90 -7.27 -1.08
C ALA A 230 -1.84 -7.86 -2.14
N CYS A 231 -2.07 -9.18 -2.13
CA CYS A 231 -3.07 -9.83 -2.99
C CYS A 231 -4.47 -9.26 -2.81
N LEU A 232 -4.91 -9.09 -1.55
CA LEU A 232 -6.24 -8.54 -1.25
C LEU A 232 -6.35 -7.07 -1.66
N LYS A 233 -5.27 -6.29 -1.51
CA LYS A 233 -5.22 -4.90 -1.97
C LYS A 233 -5.35 -4.82 -3.49
N ASP A 234 -4.64 -5.68 -4.22
CA ASP A 234 -4.70 -5.73 -5.68
C ASP A 234 -6.10 -6.15 -6.17
N LYS A 235 -6.69 -7.19 -5.57
CA LYS A 235 -8.09 -7.57 -5.84
C LYS A 235 -9.04 -6.40 -5.61
N ALA A 236 -8.95 -5.73 -4.45
CA ALA A 236 -9.83 -4.62 -4.13
C ALA A 236 -9.67 -3.45 -5.12
N TRP A 237 -8.46 -3.23 -5.63
CA TRP A 237 -8.22 -2.24 -6.68
C TRP A 237 -8.97 -2.59 -7.98
N LEU A 238 -8.95 -3.86 -8.39
CA LEU A 238 -9.68 -4.34 -9.57
C LEU A 238 -11.20 -4.33 -9.36
N GLU A 239 -11.67 -4.61 -8.15
CA GLU A 239 -13.10 -4.55 -7.81
C GLU A 239 -13.67 -3.11 -7.90
N VAL A 240 -12.82 -2.10 -7.74
CA VAL A 240 -13.21 -0.69 -7.90
C VAL A 240 -13.42 -0.32 -9.37
N SER A 241 -12.63 -0.90 -10.29
CA SER A 241 -12.78 -0.63 -11.73
C SER A 241 -13.87 -1.46 -12.37
N ASP A 242 -14.03 -2.71 -11.93
CA ASP A 242 -14.78 -3.73 -12.64
C ASP A 242 -15.52 -4.66 -11.67
N SER A 243 -16.69 -5.16 -12.10
CA SER A 243 -17.50 -6.04 -11.25
C SER A 243 -16.89 -7.45 -11.18
N LEU A 244 -16.59 -7.88 -9.95
CA LEU A 244 -16.19 -9.24 -9.62
C LEU A 244 -17.41 -10.08 -9.22
N VAL A 245 -17.49 -11.31 -9.77
CA VAL A 245 -18.55 -12.29 -9.51
C VAL A 245 -17.90 -13.65 -9.23
N GLU A 246 -18.64 -14.60 -8.66
CA GLU A 246 -18.17 -15.99 -8.44
C GLU A 246 -16.87 -16.04 -7.61
N GLU A 247 -16.82 -15.28 -6.51
CA GLU A 247 -15.68 -15.27 -5.60
C GLU A 247 -15.60 -16.58 -4.81
N ASP A 248 -14.45 -17.23 -4.90
CA ASP A 248 -14.11 -18.44 -4.16
C ASP A 248 -12.78 -18.23 -3.42
N ARG A 249 -12.78 -18.54 -2.12
CA ARG A 249 -11.62 -18.41 -1.23
C ARG A 249 -11.18 -19.79 -0.78
N GLY A 250 -9.90 -20.05 -0.88
CA GLY A 250 -9.34 -21.34 -0.52
C GLY A 250 -7.91 -21.25 -0.02
N VAL A 251 -7.36 -22.43 0.24
CA VAL A 251 -5.97 -22.64 0.62
C VAL A 251 -5.37 -23.64 -0.36
N CYS A 252 -4.24 -23.31 -0.97
CA CYS A 252 -3.49 -24.14 -1.91
C CYS A 252 -2.70 -25.26 -1.24
N SER A 253 -2.05 -26.09 -2.05
CA SER A 253 -1.26 -27.28 -1.71
C SER A 253 -0.08 -27.09 -0.73
N GLU A 254 0.19 -25.88 -0.25
CA GLU A 254 1.28 -25.55 0.69
C GLU A 254 0.77 -24.74 1.89
N ASN A 255 -0.51 -24.85 2.22
CA ASN A 255 -1.16 -23.95 3.17
C ASN A 255 -0.98 -22.48 2.76
N MET A 256 -1.14 -22.15 1.47
CA MET A 256 -1.02 -20.78 0.98
C MET A 256 -2.39 -20.21 0.61
N PRO A 257 -2.72 -18.97 1.03
CA PRO A 257 -4.04 -18.40 0.76
C PRO A 257 -4.18 -18.14 -0.74
N GLN A 258 -5.39 -18.41 -1.23
CA GLN A 258 -5.80 -18.06 -2.57
C GLN A 258 -7.23 -17.53 -2.58
N ILE A 259 -7.50 -16.68 -3.56
CA ILE A 259 -8.82 -16.21 -3.91
C ILE A 259 -8.93 -16.21 -5.43
N SER A 260 -10.05 -16.71 -5.93
CA SER A 260 -10.35 -16.67 -7.36
C SER A 260 -11.70 -16.00 -7.55
N ALA A 261 -11.82 -15.18 -8.58
CA ALA A 261 -13.07 -14.52 -8.92
C ALA A 261 -13.14 -14.32 -10.42
N ARG A 262 -14.36 -14.25 -10.95
CA ARG A 262 -14.62 -13.95 -12.35
C ARG A 262 -14.82 -12.45 -12.51
N LEU A 263 -13.99 -11.83 -13.33
CA LEU A 263 -14.15 -10.45 -13.78
C LEU A 263 -15.04 -10.43 -15.01
N VAL A 264 -16.11 -9.63 -14.98
CA VAL A 264 -17.03 -9.52 -16.12
C VAL A 264 -16.27 -8.99 -17.34
N GLY A 265 -16.33 -9.71 -18.46
CA GLY A 265 -15.65 -9.34 -19.72
C GLY A 265 -14.18 -9.76 -19.82
N SER A 266 -13.49 -10.05 -18.71
CA SER A 266 -12.06 -10.45 -18.73
C SER A 266 -11.84 -11.93 -18.38
N GLY A 267 -12.80 -12.61 -17.75
CA GLY A 267 -12.69 -14.03 -17.43
C GLY A 267 -12.26 -14.28 -15.99
N ARG A 268 -11.65 -15.44 -15.71
CA ARG A 268 -11.31 -15.84 -14.34
C ARG A 268 -9.93 -15.32 -13.94
N HIS A 269 -9.87 -14.70 -12.78
CA HIS A 269 -8.66 -14.21 -12.15
C HIS A 269 -8.43 -14.95 -10.82
N ARG A 270 -7.15 -15.08 -10.46
CA ARG A 270 -6.71 -15.71 -9.23
C ARG A 270 -5.62 -14.86 -8.57
N TRP A 271 -5.78 -14.58 -7.29
CA TRP A 271 -4.76 -13.98 -6.44
C TRP A 271 -4.33 -14.99 -5.41
N PHE A 272 -3.04 -15.22 -5.29
CA PHE A 272 -2.52 -16.26 -4.41
C PHE A 272 -1.10 -15.94 -3.98
N VAL A 273 -0.69 -16.58 -2.88
CA VAL A 273 0.67 -16.50 -2.38
C VAL A 273 1.41 -17.78 -2.72
N LYS A 274 2.68 -17.67 -3.10
CA LYS A 274 3.57 -18.82 -3.28
C LYS A 274 4.81 -18.63 -2.40
N ALA A 275 5.21 -19.68 -1.69
CA ALA A 275 6.43 -19.67 -0.90
C ALA A 275 7.60 -20.14 -1.76
N PHE A 276 8.76 -19.50 -1.63
CA PHE A 276 10.00 -19.90 -2.28
C PHE A 276 11.13 -19.85 -1.28
N ASN A 277 11.98 -20.87 -1.30
CA ASN A 277 13.27 -20.81 -0.63
C ASN A 277 14.25 -20.08 -1.55
N ILE A 278 14.95 -19.08 -1.02
CA ILE A 278 15.96 -18.35 -1.79
C ILE A 278 17.07 -19.31 -2.24
N ASP A 279 17.39 -19.28 -3.53
CA ASP A 279 18.35 -20.20 -4.18
C ASP A 279 17.99 -21.69 -4.00
N GLY A 280 16.73 -21.99 -3.67
CA GLY A 280 16.24 -23.34 -3.56
C GLY A 280 16.31 -24.06 -4.90
N VAL A 281 16.88 -25.26 -4.90
CA VAL A 281 16.84 -26.15 -6.08
C VAL A 281 15.42 -26.68 -6.21
N ILE A 282 14.74 -26.34 -7.29
CA ILE A 282 13.48 -26.99 -7.66
C ILE A 282 13.83 -28.46 -7.96
N ARG A 283 13.39 -29.37 -7.08
CA ARG A 283 13.54 -30.81 -7.28
C ARG A 283 12.43 -31.35 -8.18
#